data_AF-A0A1I8ETF5-F1
#
_entry.id   AF-A0A1I8ETF5-F1
#
_cell.length_a   1.000
_cell.length_b   1.000
_cell.length_c   1.000
_cell.angle_alpha   90.00
_cell.angle_beta   90.00
_cell.angle_gamma   90.00
#
_symmetry.space_group_name_H-M   'P 1'
#
loop_
_entity.id
_entity.type
_entity.pdbx_description
1 polymer ?
#
loop_
_entity_poly.entity_id
_entity_poly.type
_entity_poly.pdbx_seq_one_letter_code
_entity_poly.pdbx_strand_id
1 'polypeptide(L)'
;MYEFIQFELKYRVLIIKREKKNGTFEQQQRYRDDSGSISGRSIIEFNKYDFYSYGSYNEMMKWLRSLARKYPEFVRNISIGKSHEKRSIDGLEVRLWRKNRSPFVCEKDQWGRNRCCRGVDLNRNFDFHFKESGSSDDPCAEIYQGKAPFSEPETRAVRDAIMSNRYRGRIDAFITLHTYSQLWIHPYGHRKDTYPGDIQDLYKVGKNATDALSKLYGTKYIVGSGADTLC
;
A
#
# COMPACT_ATOMS: atom_id res chain seq x y z
N MET A 1 -25.71 -18.31 7.78
CA MET A 1 -24.43 -18.59 8.48
C MET A 1 -23.35 -18.04 7.56
N TYR A 2 -22.97 -16.78 7.75
CA TYR A 2 -22.05 -16.07 6.87
C TYR A 2 -20.76 -15.85 7.65
N GLU A 3 -19.71 -16.59 7.28
CA GLU A 3 -18.35 -16.38 7.76
C GLU A 3 -17.76 -15.18 7.01
N PHE A 4 -17.61 -14.07 7.73
CA PHE A 4 -16.77 -12.97 7.31
C PHE A 4 -15.32 -13.34 7.59
N ILE A 5 -14.59 -13.80 6.57
CA ILE A 5 -13.12 -13.83 6.64
C ILE A 5 -12.63 -12.45 6.20
N GLN A 6 -12.48 -11.56 7.18
CA GLN A 6 -11.86 -10.27 7.00
C GLN A 6 -10.33 -10.48 7.01
N PHE A 7 -9.69 -10.41 5.85
CA PHE A 7 -8.26 -10.15 5.81
C PHE A 7 -8.05 -8.78 6.44
N GLU A 8 -7.50 -8.75 7.65
CA GLU A 8 -6.98 -7.56 8.29
C GLU A 8 -5.95 -6.92 7.35
N LEU A 9 -6.39 -5.91 6.58
CA LEU A 9 -5.51 -4.82 6.24
C LEU A 9 -5.02 -4.27 7.58
N LYS A 10 -3.76 -4.55 7.94
CA LYS A 10 -3.06 -3.79 8.97
C LYS A 10 -2.87 -2.36 8.49
N TYR A 11 -3.95 -1.59 8.44
CA TYR A 11 -3.84 -0.16 8.61
C TYR A 11 -3.54 0.06 10.10
N ARG A 12 -2.43 0.72 10.41
CA ARG A 12 -2.30 1.36 11.72
C ARG A 12 -3.22 2.58 11.67
N VAL A 13 -4.41 2.50 12.25
CA VAL A 13 -5.00 3.72 12.80
C VAL A 13 -4.17 4.02 14.02
N LEU A 14 -3.39 5.10 13.97
CA LEU A 14 -2.90 5.74 15.18
C LEU A 14 -4.12 6.39 15.87
N ILE A 15 -4.90 5.59 16.59
CA ILE A 15 -5.78 6.12 17.64
C ILE A 15 -4.94 6.14 18.89
N ILE A 16 -4.43 7.32 19.27
CA ILE A 16 -3.86 7.52 20.60
C ILE A 16 -5.04 7.48 21.57
N LYS A 17 -5.36 6.27 22.08
CA LYS A 17 -6.27 6.10 23.21
C LYS A 17 -5.41 5.79 24.43
N ARG A 18 -5.33 6.73 25.37
CA ARG A 18 -4.65 6.48 26.64
C ARG A 18 -5.63 5.80 27.60
N GLU A 19 -5.31 4.59 28.01
CA GLU A 19 -5.80 4.02 29.26
C GLU A 19 -5.12 4.71 30.46
N LYS A 20 -5.92 5.02 31.47
CA LYS A 20 -5.47 5.62 32.73
C LYS A 20 -4.55 4.65 33.47
N LYS A 21 -3.33 5.09 33.78
CA LYS A 21 -2.60 4.60 34.95
C LYS A 21 -2.11 5.77 35.78
N ASN A 22 -2.47 5.67 37.06
CA ASN A 22 -2.13 6.44 38.25
C ASN A 22 -2.67 7.87 38.32
N GLY A 23 -3.57 8.04 39.28
CA GLY A 23 -4.34 9.24 39.51
C GLY A 23 -3.49 10.43 39.93
N THR A 24 -3.53 11.44 39.07
CA THR A 24 -3.56 12.86 39.45
C THR A 24 -4.46 13.53 38.41
N PHE A 25 -5.56 14.12 38.87
CA PHE A 25 -6.41 14.96 38.05
C PHE A 25 -5.72 16.32 37.91
N GLU A 26 -4.86 16.49 36.93
CA GLU A 26 -4.67 17.83 36.36
C GLU A 26 -5.76 18.03 35.33
N GLN A 27 -6.61 19.03 35.59
CA GLN A 27 -7.62 19.49 34.65
C GLN A 27 -6.92 19.82 33.33
N GLN A 28 -7.02 18.93 32.34
CA GLN A 28 -6.79 19.31 30.96
C GLN A 28 -7.84 20.37 30.64
N GLN A 29 -7.42 21.63 30.70
CA GLN A 29 -8.19 22.75 30.18
C GLN A 29 -8.72 22.34 28.82
N ARG A 30 -10.04 22.49 28.63
CA ARG A 30 -10.67 22.45 27.31
C ARG A 30 -9.83 23.40 26.42
N TYR A 31 -8.99 22.84 25.55
CA TYR A 31 -8.22 23.65 24.62
C TYR A 31 -9.21 24.51 23.85
N ARG A 32 -9.08 25.82 24.03
CA ARG A 32 -9.99 26.83 23.48
C ARG A 32 -10.23 26.54 22.00
N ASP A 33 -11.50 26.39 21.64
CA ASP A 33 -11.96 26.72 20.30
C ASP A 33 -11.72 28.23 20.13
N ASP A 34 -10.53 28.62 19.65
CA ASP A 34 -10.22 30.02 19.41
C ASP A 34 -11.04 30.51 18.21
N SER A 35 -12.18 31.12 18.54
CA SER A 35 -12.76 32.26 17.84
C SER A 35 -11.78 33.43 17.94
N GLY A 36 -10.72 33.40 17.13
CA GLY A 36 -9.71 34.46 17.06
C GLY A 36 -9.37 34.75 15.61
N SER A 37 -9.85 35.87 15.08
CA SER A 37 -9.37 36.43 13.82
C SER A 37 -7.91 36.85 13.99
N ILE A 38 -6.97 35.97 13.68
CA ILE A 38 -5.57 36.35 13.53
C ILE A 38 -5.37 36.73 12.08
N SER A 39 -5.42 38.04 11.85
CA SER A 39 -4.89 38.70 10.68
C SER A 39 -3.39 38.42 10.58
N GLY A 40 -3.02 37.51 9.68
CA GLY A 40 -1.63 37.21 9.41
C GLY A 40 -1.53 35.92 8.63
N ARG A 41 -0.97 36.00 7.42
CA ARG A 41 -0.57 34.84 6.61
C ARG A 41 0.61 34.10 7.30
N SER A 42 0.44 33.61 8.53
CA SER A 42 1.42 32.70 9.13
C SER A 42 1.18 31.30 8.53
N ILE A 43 1.88 31.07 7.43
CA ILE A 43 2.07 29.73 6.89
C ILE A 43 2.86 28.99 7.97
N ILE A 44 2.25 28.01 8.64
CA ILE A 44 3.03 27.01 9.37
C ILE A 44 3.87 26.34 8.28
N GLU A 45 5.17 26.65 8.24
CA GLU A 45 6.10 25.97 7.36
C GLU A 45 6.00 24.47 7.66
N PHE A 46 5.87 23.68 6.60
CA PHE A 46 5.70 22.22 6.70
C PHE A 46 6.71 21.55 7.65
N ASN A 47 7.93 22.12 7.75
CA ASN A 47 9.03 21.61 8.58
C ASN A 47 8.94 21.99 10.06
N LYS A 48 7.98 22.85 10.47
CA LYS A 48 7.88 23.41 11.83
C LYS A 48 6.73 22.83 12.64
N TYR A 49 6.05 21.79 12.14
CA TYR A 49 5.00 21.14 12.91
C TYR A 49 5.62 20.26 13.99
N ASP A 50 5.27 20.54 15.25
CA ASP A 50 5.72 19.75 16.38
C ASP A 50 4.86 18.49 16.52
N PHE A 51 5.49 17.32 16.39
CA PHE A 51 4.84 16.03 16.54
C PHE A 51 4.86 15.52 17.99
N TYR A 52 5.58 16.19 18.90
CA TYR A 52 5.78 15.75 20.28
C TYR A 52 4.82 16.40 21.28
N SER A 53 4.05 17.40 20.85
CA SER A 53 3.01 18.06 21.66
C SER A 53 1.62 17.94 21.02
N TYR A 54 0.58 18.12 21.84
CA TYR A 54 -0.80 18.19 21.34
C TYR A 54 -1.06 19.56 20.71
N GLY A 55 -1.19 19.61 19.39
CA GLY A 55 -1.61 20.80 18.65
C GLY A 55 -3.13 20.98 18.61
N SER A 56 -3.59 22.19 18.29
CA SER A 56 -5.01 22.47 18.04
C SER A 56 -5.49 21.83 16.73
N TYR A 57 -6.80 21.61 16.60
CA TYR A 57 -7.41 21.14 15.34
C TYR A 57 -6.99 22.00 14.14
N ASN A 58 -6.98 23.32 14.31
CA ASN A 58 -6.61 24.25 13.24
C ASN A 58 -5.14 24.12 12.83
N GLU A 59 -4.22 23.92 13.77
CA GLU A 59 -2.80 23.70 13.47
C GLU A 59 -2.59 22.38 12.73
N MET A 60 -3.20 21.29 13.22
CA MET A 60 -3.17 19.99 12.56
C MET A 60 -3.70 20.07 11.14
N MET A 61 -4.86 20.70 10.93
CA MET A 61 -5.45 20.86 9.60
C MET A 61 -4.63 21.74 8.66
N LYS A 62 -3.96 22.78 9.18
CA LYS A 62 -3.02 23.60 8.40
C LYS A 62 -1.84 22.78 7.91
N TRP A 63 -1.31 21.90 8.76
CA TRP A 63 -0.22 20.99 8.40
C TRP A 63 -0.65 19.93 7.39
N LEU A 64 -1.79 19.26 7.59
CA LEU A 64 -2.31 18.27 6.64
C LEU A 64 -2.50 18.89 5.24
N ARG A 65 -3.08 20.10 5.18
CA ARG A 65 -3.26 20.82 3.92
C ARG A 65 -1.94 21.31 3.33
N SER A 66 -0.90 21.59 4.12
CA SER A 66 0.43 21.94 3.60
C SER A 66 1.17 20.73 3.05
N LEU A 67 0.99 19.55 3.63
CA LEU A 67 1.50 18.28 3.12
C LEU A 67 0.96 17.98 1.71
N ALA A 68 -0.35 18.09 1.50
CA ALA A 68 -0.97 17.90 0.18
C ALA A 68 -0.50 18.94 -0.86
N ARG A 69 -0.26 20.19 -0.44
CA ARG A 69 0.30 21.23 -1.33
C ARG A 69 1.75 20.99 -1.69
N LYS A 70 2.55 20.46 -0.76
CA LYS A 70 3.98 20.20 -0.97
C LYS A 70 4.21 18.97 -1.84
N TYR A 71 3.36 17.96 -1.72
CA TYR A 71 3.45 16.71 -2.47
C TYR A 71 2.16 16.40 -3.24
N PRO A 72 1.74 17.25 -4.19
CA PRO A 72 0.45 17.11 -4.89
C PRO A 72 0.41 15.83 -5.76
N GLU A 73 1.56 15.29 -6.14
CA GLU A 73 1.69 14.03 -6.87
C GLU A 73 1.36 12.79 -6.01
N PHE A 74 1.44 12.92 -4.68
CA PHE A 74 1.34 11.80 -3.74
C PHE A 74 0.21 11.96 -2.72
N VAL A 75 -0.21 13.19 -2.42
CA VAL A 75 -1.14 13.47 -1.34
C VAL A 75 -2.23 14.42 -1.80
N ARG A 76 -3.48 13.99 -1.67
CA ARG A 76 -4.67 14.79 -2.00
C ARG A 76 -5.49 15.03 -0.73
N ASN A 77 -5.97 16.27 -0.56
CA ASN A 77 -6.97 16.56 0.47
C ASN A 77 -8.33 16.04 0.02
N ILE A 78 -9.01 15.32 0.89
CA ILE A 78 -10.40 14.87 0.69
C ILE A 78 -11.27 15.37 1.83
N SER A 79 -12.55 15.62 1.57
CA SER A 79 -13.56 15.84 2.60
C SER A 79 -14.55 14.69 2.53
N ILE A 80 -14.72 13.97 3.63
CA ILE A 80 -15.58 12.76 3.68
C ILE A 80 -16.97 13.06 4.24
N GLY A 81 -17.23 14.30 4.67
CA GLY A 81 -18.54 14.70 5.19
C GLY A 81 -18.45 15.87 6.16
N LYS A 82 -19.51 16.05 6.95
CA LYS A 82 -19.57 17.05 8.01
C LYS A 82 -19.85 16.40 9.36
N SER A 83 -19.28 16.97 10.42
CA SER A 83 -19.56 16.59 11.80
C SER A 83 -20.97 17.01 12.22
N HIS A 84 -21.39 16.57 13.41
CA HIS A 84 -22.64 17.01 14.04
C HIS A 84 -22.74 18.54 14.16
N GLU A 85 -21.62 19.20 14.42
CA GLU A 85 -21.49 20.66 14.49
C GLU A 85 -21.26 21.32 13.12
N LYS A 86 -21.50 20.58 12.03
CA LYS A 86 -21.37 21.04 10.63
C LYS A 86 -19.94 21.40 10.19
N ARG A 87 -18.90 20.95 10.93
CA ARG A 87 -17.48 21.13 10.55
C ARG A 87 -17.07 20.10 9.48
N SER A 88 -16.26 20.48 8.50
CA SER A 88 -15.76 19.54 7.49
C SER A 88 -14.89 18.47 8.13
N ILE A 89 -15.15 17.21 7.79
CA ILE A 89 -14.29 16.08 8.16
C ILE A 89 -13.32 15.89 7.00
N ASP A 90 -12.19 16.58 7.11
CA ASP A 90 -11.14 16.55 6.12
C ASP A 90 -10.14 15.43 6.43
N GLY A 91 -9.64 14.77 5.39
CA GLY A 91 -8.61 13.75 5.46
C GLY A 91 -7.60 13.89 4.33
N LEU A 92 -6.58 13.04 4.37
CA LEU A 92 -5.60 12.91 3.30
C LEU A 92 -5.77 11.57 2.61
N GLU A 93 -5.82 11.61 1.30
CA GLU A 93 -5.63 10.44 0.44
C GLU A 93 -4.16 10.41 0.01
N VAL A 94 -3.46 9.34 0.38
CA VAL A 94 -2.05 9.14 0.02
C VAL A 94 -1.98 8.09 -1.08
N ARG A 95 -1.30 8.41 -2.18
CA ARG A 95 -1.09 7.49 -3.30
C ARG A 95 -0.20 6.32 -2.85
N LEU A 96 -0.77 5.12 -2.88
CA LEU A 96 -0.01 3.88 -2.72
C LEU A 96 0.50 3.43 -4.10
N TRP A 97 1.78 3.12 -4.19
CA TRP A 97 2.49 2.80 -5.44
C TRP A 97 2.31 1.35 -5.92
N ARG A 98 1.26 0.66 -5.45
CA ARG A 98 1.03 -0.72 -5.88
C ARG A 98 0.78 -0.79 -7.39
N LYS A 99 0.06 0.19 -7.93
CA LYS A 99 -0.21 0.31 -9.36
C LYS A 99 0.72 1.30 -10.04
N ASN A 100 1.04 1.03 -11.31
CA ASN A 100 1.85 1.93 -12.15
C ASN A 100 1.10 3.23 -12.52
N ARG A 101 1.64 3.99 -13.49
CA ARG A 101 1.07 5.26 -13.95
C ARG A 101 0.21 5.15 -15.22
N SER A 102 -0.24 3.94 -15.59
CA SER A 102 -1.11 3.70 -16.74
C SER A 102 -2.30 4.68 -16.80
N PRO A 103 -2.81 5.09 -17.97
CA PRO A 103 -3.92 6.03 -18.08
C PRO A 103 -5.17 5.63 -17.31
N PHE A 104 -6.06 6.60 -17.08
CA PHE A 104 -7.34 6.33 -16.41
C PHE A 104 -8.21 5.38 -17.25
N VAL A 105 -8.81 4.41 -16.58
CA VAL A 105 -9.88 3.55 -17.10
C VAL A 105 -11.13 3.88 -16.31
N CYS A 106 -12.23 4.16 -17.02
CA CYS A 106 -13.49 4.56 -16.43
C CYS A 106 -14.54 3.47 -16.64
N GLU A 107 -15.19 3.06 -15.56
CA GLU A 107 -16.27 2.07 -15.58
C GLU A 107 -17.44 2.55 -14.72
N LYS A 108 -18.64 2.06 -15.02
CA LYS A 108 -19.81 2.35 -14.19
C LYS A 108 -19.74 1.53 -12.91
N ASP A 109 -19.93 2.18 -11.77
CA ASP A 109 -20.12 1.47 -10.51
C ASP A 109 -21.52 0.82 -10.42
N GLN A 110 -21.74 0.06 -9.34
CA GLN A 110 -23.03 -0.59 -9.07
C GLN A 110 -24.23 0.37 -8.96
N TRP A 111 -23.99 1.67 -8.82
CA TRP A 111 -25.01 2.73 -8.78
C TRP A 111 -25.08 3.54 -10.08
N GLY A 112 -24.40 3.08 -11.14
CA GLY A 112 -24.40 3.71 -12.46
C GLY A 112 -23.52 4.95 -12.60
N ARG A 113 -22.73 5.30 -11.57
CA ARG A 113 -21.85 6.48 -11.60
C ARG A 113 -20.56 6.13 -12.32
N ASN A 114 -20.03 7.09 -13.08
CA ASN A 114 -18.75 6.91 -13.76
C ASN A 114 -17.59 6.98 -12.75
N ARG A 115 -16.85 5.89 -12.61
CA ARG A 115 -15.70 5.78 -11.70
C ARG A 115 -14.44 5.53 -12.51
N CYS A 116 -13.52 6.49 -12.46
CA CYS A 116 -12.27 6.45 -13.20
C CYS A 116 -11.10 6.18 -12.26
N CYS A 117 -10.33 5.13 -12.55
CA CYS A 117 -9.18 4.75 -11.77
C CYS A 117 -7.94 4.57 -12.64
N ARG A 118 -6.78 4.72 -12.00
CA ARG A 118 -5.50 4.80 -12.69
C ARG A 118 -4.59 3.64 -12.29
N GLY A 119 -3.79 3.20 -13.26
CA GLY A 119 -2.70 2.26 -13.04
C GLY A 119 -3.14 0.80 -13.05
N VAL A 120 -2.13 -0.07 -13.18
CA VAL A 120 -2.21 -1.53 -13.21
C VAL A 120 -1.21 -2.10 -12.20
N ASP A 121 -1.58 -3.18 -11.49
CA ASP A 121 -0.67 -3.95 -10.66
C ASP A 121 0.28 -4.76 -11.57
N LEU A 122 1.54 -4.31 -11.67
CA LEU A 122 2.54 -4.93 -12.54
C LEU A 122 2.83 -6.39 -12.14
N ASN A 123 2.64 -6.76 -10.87
CA ASN A 123 2.82 -8.12 -10.37
C ASN A 123 1.59 -9.02 -10.61
N ARG A 124 0.61 -8.54 -11.38
CA ARG A 124 -0.52 -9.31 -11.91
C ARG A 124 -0.63 -9.24 -13.44
N ASN A 125 0.28 -8.51 -14.10
CA ASN A 125 0.21 -8.23 -15.54
C ASN A 125 1.07 -9.18 -16.40
N PHE A 126 1.68 -10.22 -15.83
CA PHE A 126 2.45 -11.23 -16.57
C PHE A 126 1.53 -12.34 -17.11
N ASP A 127 1.92 -12.95 -18.23
CA ASP A 127 1.19 -14.04 -18.89
C ASP A 127 1.43 -15.40 -18.21
N PHE A 128 1.06 -15.48 -16.94
CA PHE A 128 1.11 -16.73 -16.16
C PHE A 128 -0.15 -16.80 -15.31
N HIS A 129 -1.08 -17.69 -15.64
CA HIS A 129 -2.40 -17.79 -15.01
C HIS A 129 -3.11 -16.41 -14.92
N PHE A 130 -3.00 -15.61 -15.98
CA PHE A 130 -3.54 -14.25 -16.04
C PHE A 130 -5.07 -14.29 -15.89
N LYS A 131 -5.60 -13.49 -14.95
CA LYS A 131 -7.03 -13.44 -14.59
C LYS A 131 -7.63 -14.73 -14.02
N GLU A 132 -6.81 -15.71 -13.63
CA GLU A 132 -7.33 -16.95 -13.04
C GLU A 132 -7.68 -16.79 -11.56
N SER A 133 -6.74 -16.27 -10.76
CA SER A 133 -6.91 -16.11 -9.31
C SER A 133 -6.02 -15.00 -8.77
N GLY A 134 -6.38 -14.47 -7.59
CA GLY A 134 -5.55 -13.48 -6.88
C GLY A 134 -5.42 -12.12 -7.57
N SER A 135 -6.27 -11.81 -8.54
CA SER A 135 -6.33 -10.54 -9.28
C SER A 135 -7.78 -10.03 -9.37
N SER A 136 -8.03 -8.86 -9.95
CA SER A 136 -9.37 -8.29 -10.08
C SER A 136 -9.59 -7.58 -11.42
N ASP A 137 -10.73 -7.80 -12.08
CA ASP A 137 -11.10 -7.05 -13.28
C ASP A 137 -11.52 -5.60 -13.02
N ASP A 138 -11.74 -5.20 -11.76
CA ASP A 138 -12.07 -3.82 -11.41
C ASP A 138 -10.84 -2.90 -11.58
N PRO A 139 -10.83 -1.90 -12.49
CA PRO A 139 -9.70 -0.98 -12.68
C PRO A 139 -9.30 -0.18 -11.44
N CYS A 140 -10.21 -0.06 -10.48
CA CYS A 140 -9.97 0.59 -9.21
C CYS A 140 -9.41 -0.33 -8.14
N ALA A 141 -9.52 -1.64 -8.29
CA ALA A 141 -8.90 -2.57 -7.36
C ALA A 141 -7.37 -2.37 -7.33
N GLU A 142 -6.79 -2.56 -6.15
CA GLU A 142 -5.35 -2.49 -5.94
C GLU A 142 -4.60 -3.64 -6.64
N ILE A 143 -5.30 -4.73 -6.94
CA ILE A 143 -4.81 -5.94 -7.63
C ILE A 143 -5.28 -6.01 -9.08
N TYR A 144 -5.65 -4.88 -9.68
CA TYR A 144 -6.11 -4.82 -11.06
C TYR A 144 -5.00 -5.26 -12.03
N GLN A 145 -5.22 -6.36 -12.74
CA GLN A 145 -4.22 -6.97 -13.62
C GLN A 145 -4.00 -6.26 -14.95
N GLY A 146 -4.89 -5.34 -15.35
CA GLY A 146 -4.86 -4.73 -16.67
C GLY A 146 -5.72 -5.47 -17.71
N LYS A 147 -5.72 -4.94 -18.93
CA LYS A 147 -6.65 -5.37 -19.98
C LYS A 147 -6.29 -6.72 -20.60
N ALA A 148 -5.00 -7.03 -20.66
CA ALA A 148 -4.43 -8.24 -21.26
C ALA A 148 -3.07 -8.52 -20.62
N PRO A 149 -2.53 -9.75 -20.75
CA PRO A 149 -1.17 -10.04 -20.34
C PRO A 149 -0.20 -9.09 -21.05
N PHE A 150 0.76 -8.56 -20.31
CA PHE A 150 1.73 -7.59 -20.80
C PHE A 150 1.08 -6.34 -21.45
N SER A 151 -0.07 -5.88 -20.94
CA SER A 151 -0.66 -4.61 -21.40
C SER A 151 0.24 -3.41 -21.08
N GLU A 152 1.03 -3.51 -20.01
CA GLU A 152 1.86 -2.41 -19.54
C GLU A 152 3.23 -2.38 -20.24
N PRO A 153 3.77 -1.18 -20.57
CA PRO A 153 5.09 -1.08 -21.17
C PRO A 153 6.20 -1.63 -20.27
N GLU A 154 6.07 -1.50 -18.94
CA GLU A 154 7.06 -1.99 -17.98
C GLU A 154 7.17 -3.52 -17.99
N THR A 155 6.05 -4.25 -17.99
CA THR A 155 6.06 -5.72 -18.03
C THR A 155 6.49 -6.25 -19.40
N ARG A 156 6.12 -5.56 -20.50
CA ARG A 156 6.63 -5.86 -21.85
C ARG A 156 8.14 -5.72 -21.94
N ALA A 157 8.70 -4.64 -21.38
CA ALA A 157 10.14 -4.43 -21.41
C ALA A 157 10.91 -5.58 -20.72
N VAL A 158 10.40 -6.07 -19.57
CA VAL A 158 10.99 -7.23 -18.88
C VAL A 158 10.90 -8.49 -19.74
N ARG A 159 9.72 -8.79 -20.28
CA ARG A 159 9.51 -9.93 -21.19
C ARG A 159 10.45 -9.88 -22.39
N ASP A 160 10.50 -8.75 -23.08
CA ASP A 160 11.28 -8.57 -24.31
C ASP A 160 12.78 -8.66 -24.02
N ALA A 161 13.25 -8.15 -22.87
CA ALA A 161 14.61 -8.33 -22.43
C ALA A 161 14.95 -9.81 -22.19
N ILE A 162 14.16 -10.53 -21.38
CA ILE A 162 14.38 -11.95 -21.08
C ILE A 162 14.35 -12.81 -22.35
N MET A 163 13.46 -12.48 -23.29
CA MET A 163 13.28 -13.23 -24.53
C MET A 163 14.25 -12.83 -25.65
N SER A 164 15.03 -11.77 -25.47
CA SER A 164 16.01 -11.31 -26.46
C SER A 164 17.14 -12.33 -26.66
N ASN A 165 17.77 -12.30 -27.84
CA ASN A 165 18.95 -13.13 -28.15
C ASN A 165 20.11 -12.96 -27.15
N ARG A 166 20.16 -11.83 -26.44
CA ARG A 166 21.19 -11.55 -25.44
C ARG A 166 21.04 -12.42 -24.20
N TYR A 167 19.80 -12.66 -23.76
CA TYR A 167 19.50 -13.22 -22.43
C TYR A 167 18.75 -14.55 -22.49
N ARG A 168 18.04 -14.84 -23.57
CA ARG A 168 17.29 -16.08 -23.73
C ARG A 168 18.21 -17.29 -23.55
N GLY A 169 17.88 -18.16 -22.60
CA GLY A 169 18.67 -19.35 -22.27
C GLY A 169 19.98 -19.06 -21.51
N ARG A 170 20.19 -17.84 -21.02
CA ARG A 170 21.41 -17.42 -20.28
C ARG A 170 21.11 -16.80 -18.92
N ILE A 171 19.85 -16.84 -18.47
CA ILE A 171 19.45 -16.34 -17.16
C ILE A 171 19.31 -17.53 -16.22
N ASP A 172 20.19 -17.60 -15.23
CA ASP A 172 20.17 -18.66 -14.21
C ASP A 172 19.25 -18.31 -13.03
N ALA A 173 18.98 -17.02 -12.80
CA ALA A 173 18.14 -16.56 -11.69
C ALA A 173 17.33 -15.31 -12.05
N PHE A 174 16.08 -15.26 -11.59
CA PHE A 174 15.21 -14.09 -11.66
C PHE A 174 14.68 -13.75 -10.27
N ILE A 175 15.14 -12.63 -9.71
CA ILE A 175 14.83 -12.23 -8.34
C ILE A 175 14.07 -10.90 -8.37
N THR A 176 12.86 -10.89 -7.81
CA THR A 176 12.05 -9.69 -7.62
C THR A 176 12.02 -9.30 -6.15
N LEU A 177 12.26 -8.02 -5.85
CA LEU A 177 12.30 -7.53 -4.48
C LEU A 177 11.01 -6.78 -4.15
N HIS A 178 10.40 -7.15 -3.01
CA HIS A 178 9.17 -6.54 -2.51
C HIS A 178 9.29 -6.25 -1.02
N THR A 179 8.48 -5.30 -0.55
CA THR A 179 8.30 -5.00 0.87
C THR A 179 6.82 -4.86 1.17
N TYR A 180 6.32 -5.21 2.35
CA TYR A 180 7.00 -5.73 3.54
C TYR A 180 6.72 -7.24 3.70
N SER A 181 6.95 -7.77 4.91
CA SER A 181 6.55 -9.09 5.45
C SER A 181 7.68 -10.07 5.75
N GLN A 182 8.93 -9.73 5.40
CA GLN A 182 10.10 -10.61 5.64
C GLN A 182 9.86 -12.03 5.10
N LEU A 183 9.50 -12.11 3.81
CA LEU A 183 9.23 -13.38 3.14
C LEU A 183 10.29 -13.63 2.07
N TRP A 184 10.69 -14.89 1.93
CA TRP A 184 11.41 -15.41 0.77
C TRP A 184 10.47 -16.32 0.00
N ILE A 185 10.03 -15.84 -1.16
CA ILE A 185 8.94 -16.48 -1.90
C ILE A 185 9.50 -17.14 -3.14
N HIS A 186 9.19 -18.42 -3.32
CA HIS A 186 9.43 -19.16 -4.56
C HIS A 186 8.09 -19.48 -5.27
N PRO A 187 8.12 -19.91 -6.55
CA PRO A 187 6.91 -20.34 -7.23
C PRO A 187 6.23 -21.56 -6.56
N TYR A 188 4.94 -21.81 -6.78
CA TYR A 188 4.01 -20.94 -7.53
C TYR A 188 3.20 -20.03 -6.60
N GLY A 189 2.58 -19.00 -7.19
CA GLY A 189 1.68 -18.08 -6.49
C GLY A 189 0.20 -18.19 -6.88
N HIS A 190 -0.14 -18.91 -7.97
CA HIS A 190 -1.49 -18.91 -8.54
C HIS A 190 -2.47 -19.85 -7.80
N ARG A 191 -1.97 -20.95 -7.20
CA ARG A 191 -2.83 -21.94 -6.55
C ARG A 191 -2.08 -22.70 -5.46
N LYS A 192 -2.75 -22.98 -4.34
CA LYS A 192 -2.24 -23.87 -3.27
C LYS A 192 -2.03 -25.28 -3.80
N ASP A 193 -1.14 -26.03 -3.15
CA ASP A 193 -0.80 -27.41 -3.50
C ASP A 193 -0.26 -27.58 -4.93
N THR A 194 0.29 -26.52 -5.52
CA THR A 194 0.97 -26.56 -6.83
C THR A 194 2.43 -26.11 -6.68
N TYR A 195 3.35 -26.99 -7.08
CA TYR A 195 4.78 -26.80 -6.87
C TYR A 195 5.56 -27.13 -8.14
N PRO A 196 6.66 -26.41 -8.41
CA PRO A 196 7.55 -26.76 -9.51
C PRO A 196 8.32 -28.05 -9.18
N GLY A 197 8.81 -28.75 -10.22
CA GLY A 197 9.51 -30.03 -10.04
C GLY A 197 10.81 -29.94 -9.22
N ASP A 198 11.41 -28.75 -9.17
CA ASP A 198 12.64 -28.40 -8.45
C ASP A 198 12.38 -27.73 -7.08
N ILE A 199 11.18 -27.89 -6.52
CA ILE A 199 10.76 -27.27 -5.25
C ILE A 199 11.75 -27.49 -4.09
N GLN A 200 12.38 -28.66 -4.02
CA GLN A 200 13.35 -28.97 -2.96
C GLN A 200 14.60 -28.09 -3.06
N ASP A 201 15.09 -27.85 -4.28
CA ASP A 201 16.25 -26.98 -4.53
C ASP A 201 15.90 -25.52 -4.25
N LEU A 202 14.73 -25.06 -4.70
CA LEU A 202 14.24 -23.71 -4.42
C LEU A 202 14.11 -23.44 -2.91
N TYR A 203 13.54 -24.39 -2.16
CA TYR A 203 13.42 -24.27 -0.71
C TYR A 203 14.79 -24.24 -0.03
N LYS A 204 15.72 -25.11 -0.45
CA LYS A 204 17.09 -25.16 0.07
C LYS A 204 17.85 -23.86 -0.17
N VAL A 205 17.78 -23.32 -1.38
CA VAL A 205 18.38 -22.02 -1.72
C VAL A 205 17.77 -20.90 -0.87
N GLY A 206 16.44 -20.88 -0.75
CA GLY A 206 15.75 -19.90 0.08
C GLY A 206 16.16 -19.97 1.56
N LYS A 207 16.23 -21.17 2.11
CA LYS A 207 16.70 -21.37 3.49
C LYS A 207 18.11 -20.85 3.71
N ASN A 208 19.06 -21.26 2.87
CA ASN A 208 20.45 -20.80 2.96
C ASN A 208 20.55 -19.27 2.87
N ALA A 209 19.78 -18.64 1.98
CA ALA A 209 19.76 -17.18 1.85
C ALA A 209 19.18 -16.51 3.11
N THR A 210 18.06 -17.02 3.64
CA THR A 210 17.44 -16.45 4.85
C THR A 210 18.28 -16.66 6.11
N ASP A 211 19.01 -17.77 6.22
CA ASP A 211 19.93 -18.02 7.33
C ASP A 211 21.11 -17.04 7.29
N ALA A 212 21.65 -16.77 6.09
CA ALA A 212 22.70 -15.77 5.90
C ALA A 212 22.21 -14.35 6.28
N LEU A 213 20.98 -13.98 5.89
CA LEU A 213 20.37 -12.70 6.28
C LEU A 213 20.17 -12.60 7.80
N SER A 214 19.75 -13.70 8.44
CA SER A 214 19.50 -13.73 9.88
C SER A 214 20.79 -13.52 10.70
N LYS A 215 21.95 -13.99 10.21
CA LYS A 215 23.25 -13.81 10.88
C LYS A 215 23.68 -12.35 11.04
N LEU A 216 23.18 -11.43 10.21
CA LEU A 216 23.58 -10.02 10.26
C LEU A 216 22.88 -9.26 11.40
N TYR A 217 21.55 -9.39 11.49
CA TYR A 217 20.73 -8.56 12.40
C TYR A 217 19.65 -9.34 13.15
N GLY A 218 19.63 -10.67 13.07
CA GLY A 218 18.62 -11.52 13.71
C GLY A 218 17.24 -11.47 13.04
N THR A 219 17.09 -10.77 11.91
CA THR A 219 15.83 -10.71 11.16
C THR A 219 15.44 -12.09 10.65
N LYS A 220 14.23 -12.54 10.98
CA LYS A 220 13.70 -13.86 10.59
C LYS A 220 12.83 -13.74 9.35
N TYR A 221 13.11 -14.57 8.36
CA TYR A 221 12.31 -14.67 7.14
C TYR A 221 11.58 -16.01 7.06
N ILE A 222 10.37 -16.00 6.52
CA ILE A 222 9.62 -17.23 6.21
C ILE A 222 9.89 -17.59 4.76
N VAL A 223 10.25 -18.85 4.50
CA VAL A 223 10.46 -19.40 3.15
C VAL A 223 9.26 -20.24 2.78
N GLY A 224 8.69 -20.01 1.60
CA GLY A 224 7.60 -20.85 1.08
C GLY A 224 7.10 -20.41 -0.29
N SER A 225 6.09 -21.12 -0.81
CA SER A 225 5.48 -20.76 -2.07
C SER A 225 4.66 -19.47 -1.92
N GLY A 226 4.43 -18.77 -3.04
CA GLY A 226 3.55 -17.60 -3.04
C GLY A 226 2.14 -17.93 -2.54
N ALA A 227 1.60 -19.08 -2.94
CA ALA A 227 0.25 -19.49 -2.54
C ALA A 227 0.15 -19.90 -1.06
N ASP A 228 1.21 -20.47 -0.48
CA ASP A 228 1.18 -20.95 0.91
C ASP A 228 1.51 -19.86 1.93
N THR A 229 2.25 -18.82 1.51
CA THR A 229 2.73 -17.76 2.41
C THR A 229 1.91 -16.48 2.36
N LEU A 230 1.13 -16.27 1.28
CA LEU A 230 0.35 -15.05 1.07
C LEU A 230 -1.17 -15.26 1.11
N CYS A 231 -1.67 -16.50 1.12
CA CYS A 231 -3.10 -16.82 1.04
C CYS A 231 -3.65 -17.57 2.25
#